data_AF-A0A941Y2T6-F1
#
_entry.id   AF-A0A941Y2T6-F1
#
_cell.length_a   1.000
_cell.length_b   1.000
_cell.length_c   1.000
_cell.angle_alpha   90.00
_cell.angle_beta   90.00
_cell.angle_gamma   90.00
#
_symmetry.space_group_name_H-M   'P 1'
#
loop_
_entity.id
_entity.type
_entity.pdbx_description
1 polymer ?
#
loop_
_entity_poly.entity_id
_entity_poly.type
_entity_poly.pdbx_seq_one_letter_code
_entity_poly.pdbx_strand_id
1 'polypeptide(L)'
;MHVVVRGEVDAANAGEFESRVCRCIADHHELVLDLTGVEFFAVEAFATLKHIQSCCHRAGARWVLVPSAAVARVMRLCDRDRCIPCAATPENAFCALRPRTAHAVTA
;
A
#
# COMPACT_ATOMS: atom_id res chain seq x y z
N MET A 1 1.12 10.94 2.78
CA MET A 1 2.52 10.54 2.55
C MET A 1 2.61 9.69 1.28
N HIS A 2 3.71 9.78 0.52
CA HIS A 2 3.97 8.94 -0.66
C HIS A 2 5.30 8.22 -0.50
N VAL A 3 5.27 6.89 -0.47
CA VAL A 3 6.46 6.04 -0.39
C VAL A 3 6.62 5.33 -1.72
N VAL A 4 7.76 5.54 -2.38
CA VAL A 4 8.08 4.93 -3.67
C VAL A 4 9.13 3.85 -3.45
N VAL A 5 8.89 2.66 -3.98
CA VAL A 5 9.83 1.53 -3.96
C VAL A 5 10.16 1.10 -5.36
N ARG A 6 11.42 0.77 -5.60
CA ARG A 6 11.96 0.35 -6.89
C ARG A 6 12.90 -0.84 -6.73
N GLY A 7 13.08 -1.60 -7.79
CA GLY A 7 13.94 -2.79 -7.81
C GLY A 7 13.15 -4.05 -7.43
N GLU A 8 13.68 -4.84 -6.50
CA GLU A 8 13.14 -6.16 -6.18
C GLU A 8 12.78 -6.26 -4.70
N VAL A 9 11.66 -6.92 -4.40
CA VAL A 9 11.28 -7.28 -3.03
C VAL A 9 11.16 -8.79 -2.93
N ASP A 10 12.05 -9.40 -2.17
CA ASP A 10 12.15 -10.85 -2.00
C ASP A 10 12.17 -11.24 -0.52
N ALA A 11 12.36 -12.53 -0.24
CA ALA A 11 12.42 -13.01 1.15
C ALA A 11 13.61 -12.43 1.94
N ALA A 12 14.70 -12.05 1.29
CA ALA A 12 15.90 -11.53 1.95
C ALA A 12 15.71 -10.08 2.42
N ASN A 13 14.95 -9.26 1.69
CA ASN A 13 14.75 -7.84 2.00
C ASN A 13 13.33 -7.47 2.49
N ALA A 14 12.38 -8.41 2.43
CA ALA A 14 10.98 -8.22 2.84
C ALA A 14 10.82 -7.58 4.24
N GLY A 15 11.57 -8.06 5.23
CA GLY A 15 11.50 -7.54 6.61
C GLY A 15 11.99 -6.10 6.73
N GLU A 16 13.03 -5.73 5.97
CA GLU A 16 13.52 -4.35 5.93
C GLU A 16 12.52 -3.43 5.23
N PHE A 17 11.97 -3.89 4.10
CA PHE A 17 10.92 -3.18 3.36
C PHE A 17 9.72 -2.87 4.27
N GLU A 18 9.18 -3.87 4.97
CA GLU A 18 8.09 -3.69 5.93
C GLU A 18 8.44 -2.67 7.02
N SER A 19 9.61 -2.84 7.66
CA SER A 19 10.05 -2.00 8.77
C SER A 19 10.19 -0.53 8.36
N ARG A 20 10.73 -0.28 7.16
CA ARG A 20 10.87 1.08 6.60
C ARG A 20 9.50 1.70 6.36
N VAL A 21 8.56 0.98 5.74
CA VAL A 21 7.21 1.49 5.48
C VAL A 21 6.41 1.71 6.78
N CYS A 22 6.46 0.79 7.74
CA CYS A 22 5.74 0.96 9.00
C CYS A 22 6.27 2.14 9.83
N ARG A 23 7.57 2.43 9.80
CA ARG A 23 8.14 3.61 10.45
C ARG A 23 7.61 4.91 9.86
N CYS A 24 7.42 4.94 8.55
CA CYS A 24 6.82 6.06 7.84
C CYS A 24 5.36 6.33 8.24
N ILE A 25 4.59 5.31 8.64
CA ILE A 25 3.17 5.47 9.01
C ILE A 25 3.01 6.13 10.39
N ALA A 26 4.01 6.03 11.28
CA ALA A 26 3.88 6.47 12.68
C ALA A 26 3.48 7.96 12.81
N ASP A 27 3.93 8.81 11.87
CA ASP A 27 3.72 10.26 11.91
C ASP A 27 2.69 10.75 10.86
N HIS A 28 2.04 9.84 10.13
CA HIS A 28 1.19 10.19 8.99
C HIS A 28 -0.16 9.45 8.97
N HIS A 29 -1.23 10.21 8.76
CA HIS A 29 -2.60 9.67 8.67
C HIS A 29 -2.98 9.09 7.29
N GLU A 30 -2.10 9.22 6.30
CA GLU A 30 -2.37 8.79 4.92
C GLU A 30 -1.10 8.27 4.23
N LEU A 31 -1.19 7.12 3.54
CA LEU A 31 -0.10 6.49 2.80
C LEU A 31 -0.50 6.09 1.38
N VAL A 32 0.20 6.62 0.38
CA VAL A 32 0.31 5.99 -0.94
C VAL A 32 1.58 5.17 -0.97
N LEU A 33 1.44 3.85 -1.07
CA LEU A 33 2.56 2.93 -1.27
C LEU A 33 2.67 2.62 -2.77
N ASP A 34 3.64 3.23 -3.42
CA ASP A 34 3.86 3.13 -4.85
C ASP A 34 4.95 2.10 -5.14
N LEU A 35 4.53 0.95 -5.65
CA LEU A 35 5.39 -0.16 -6.06
C LEU A 35 5.47 -0.26 -7.59
N THR A 36 5.15 0.79 -8.33
CA THR A 36 5.16 0.77 -9.81
C THR A 36 6.54 0.45 -10.39
N GLY A 37 7.62 0.84 -9.70
CA GLY A 37 9.00 0.53 -10.08
C GLY A 37 9.54 -0.80 -9.53
N VAL A 38 8.70 -1.64 -8.92
CA VAL A 38 9.10 -2.97 -8.44
C VAL A 38 9.01 -3.97 -9.59
N GLU A 39 10.15 -4.54 -9.97
CA GLU A 39 10.30 -5.44 -11.11
C GLU A 39 10.12 -6.91 -10.73
N PHE A 40 10.42 -7.24 -9.46
CA PHE A 40 10.21 -8.57 -8.88
C PHE A 40 9.59 -8.46 -7.48
N PHE A 41 8.60 -9.32 -7.21
CA PHE A 41 7.95 -9.40 -5.91
C PHE A 41 7.72 -10.88 -5.56
N ALA A 42 8.40 -11.38 -4.53
CA ALA A 42 8.27 -12.76 -4.08
C ALA A 42 6.88 -13.02 -3.46
N VAL A 43 6.42 -14.28 -3.51
CA VAL A 43 5.15 -14.66 -2.88
C VAL A 43 5.25 -14.53 -1.36
N GLU A 44 6.40 -14.90 -0.80
CA GLU A 44 6.74 -14.76 0.61
C GLU A 44 6.68 -13.30 1.08
N ALA A 45 7.02 -12.35 0.20
CA ALA A 45 6.95 -10.93 0.50
C ALA A 45 5.50 -10.42 0.64
N PHE A 46 4.47 -11.16 0.19
CA PHE A 46 3.07 -10.75 0.36
C PHE A 46 2.68 -10.55 1.83
N ALA A 47 3.24 -11.36 2.75
CA ALA A 47 2.98 -11.22 4.18
C ALA A 47 3.30 -9.79 4.70
N THR A 48 4.32 -9.15 4.12
CA THR A 48 4.69 -7.77 4.48
C THR A 48 3.58 -6.77 4.16
N LEU A 49 2.83 -6.95 3.06
CA LEU A 49 1.70 -6.06 2.73
C LEU A 49 0.57 -6.21 3.75
N LYS A 50 0.34 -7.41 4.29
CA LYS A 50 -0.63 -7.64 5.38
C LYS A 50 -0.18 -7.02 6.70
N HIS A 51 1.13 -7.01 6.98
CA HIS A 51 1.67 -6.32 8.14
C HIS A 51 1.60 -4.80 7.99
N ILE A 52 1.93 -4.25 6.81
CA ILE A 52 1.75 -2.83 6.49
C ILE A 52 0.28 -2.43 6.63
N GLN A 53 -0.66 -3.25 6.13
CA GLN A 53 -2.09 -3.05 6.34
C GLN A 53 -2.42 -2.97 7.84
N SER A 54 -1.86 -3.86 8.66
CA SER A 54 -2.05 -3.85 10.12
C SER A 54 -1.44 -2.61 10.78
N CYS A 55 -0.26 -2.16 10.33
CA CYS A 55 0.35 -0.89 10.76
C CYS A 55 -0.57 0.30 10.47
N CYS A 56 -1.13 0.38 9.26
CA CYS A 56 -2.07 1.44 8.88
C CYS A 56 -3.31 1.42 9.76
N HIS A 57 -3.94 0.25 9.96
CA HIS A 57 -5.13 0.12 10.82
C HIS A 57 -4.86 0.56 12.26
N ARG A 58 -3.74 0.13 12.85
CA ARG A 58 -3.37 0.52 14.22
C ARG A 58 -3.14 2.02 14.36
N ALA A 59 -2.58 2.65 13.34
CA ALA A 59 -2.35 4.10 13.31
C ALA A 59 -3.61 4.92 12.93
N GLY A 60 -4.71 4.26 12.57
CA GLY A 60 -5.88 4.92 11.99
C GLY A 60 -5.59 5.60 10.64
N ALA A 61 -4.53 5.18 9.96
CA ALA A 61 -4.09 5.76 8.71
C ALA A 61 -4.84 5.13 7.52
N ARG A 62 -5.33 5.98 6.61
CA ARG A 62 -5.84 5.52 5.31
C ARG A 62 -4.66 5.18 4.41
N TRP A 63 -4.77 4.13 3.60
CA TRP A 63 -3.70 3.79 2.68
C TRP A 63 -4.22 3.22 1.37
N VAL A 64 -3.40 3.32 0.32
CA VAL A 64 -3.64 2.75 -1.00
C VAL A 64 -2.32 2.26 -1.58
N LEU A 65 -2.34 1.05 -2.14
CA LEU A 65 -1.24 0.44 -2.89
C LEU A 65 -1.38 0.76 -4.38
N VAL A 66 -0.26 1.09 -5.02
CA VAL A 66 -0.15 1.16 -6.49
C VAL A 66 0.80 0.05 -6.95
N PRO A 67 0.28 -1.09 -7.44
CA PRO A 67 1.12 -2.24 -7.76
C PRO A 67 1.74 -2.12 -9.16
N SER A 68 2.97 -2.64 -9.33
CA SER A 68 3.47 -3.02 -10.65
C SER A 68 2.80 -4.31 -11.15
N ALA A 69 3.11 -4.73 -12.38
CA ALA A 69 2.67 -6.01 -12.92
C ALA A 69 3.15 -7.22 -12.09
N ALA A 70 4.39 -7.16 -11.56
CA ALA A 70 4.96 -8.22 -10.72
C ALA A 70 4.20 -8.34 -9.40
N VAL A 71 3.95 -7.22 -8.72
CA VAL A 71 3.18 -7.17 -7.48
C VAL A 71 1.73 -7.63 -7.72
N ALA A 72 1.09 -7.12 -8.77
CA ALA A 72 -0.29 -7.48 -9.11
C ALA A 72 -0.48 -8.98 -9.37
N ARG A 73 0.55 -9.67 -9.91
CA ARG A 73 0.52 -11.12 -10.10
C ARG A 73 0.45 -11.85 -8.75
N VAL A 74 1.27 -11.47 -7.78
CA VAL A 74 1.25 -12.07 -6.45
C VAL A 74 -0.06 -11.75 -5.73
N MET A 75 -0.56 -10.51 -5.84
CA MET A 75 -1.85 -10.13 -5.24
C MET A 75 -3.02 -10.98 -5.75
N ARG A 76 -3.06 -11.33 -7.04
CA ARG A 76 -4.11 -12.23 -7.58
C ARG A 76 -4.07 -13.62 -6.95
N LEU A 77 -2.91 -14.08 -6.49
CA LEU A 77 -2.73 -15.38 -5.87
C LEU A 77 -3.05 -15.33 -4.36
N CYS A 78 -2.56 -14.30 -3.68
CA CYS A 78 -2.52 -14.24 -2.22
C CYS A 78 -3.60 -13.35 -1.58
N ASP A 79 -4.13 -12.36 -2.29
CA ASP A 79 -5.21 -11.45 -1.81
C ASP A 79 -6.54 -11.73 -2.52
N ARG A 80 -7.02 -12.97 -2.44
CA ARG A 80 -8.25 -13.40 -3.14
C ARG A 80 -9.49 -12.60 -2.73
N ASP A 81 -9.53 -12.19 -1.48
CA ASP A 81 -10.63 -11.38 -0.92
C ASP A 81 -10.47 -9.87 -1.17
N ARG A 82 -9.38 -9.46 -1.87
CA ARG A 82 -9.09 -8.06 -2.22
C ARG A 82 -9.09 -7.14 -1.00
N CYS A 83 -8.49 -7.59 0.09
CA CYS A 83 -8.43 -6.85 1.34
C CYS A 83 -7.47 -5.66 1.28
N ILE A 84 -6.51 -5.67 0.36
CA ILE A 84 -5.55 -4.58 0.19
C ILE A 84 -6.12 -3.53 -0.78
N PRO A 85 -6.33 -2.28 -0.35
CA PRO A 85 -6.85 -1.22 -1.20
C PRO A 85 -5.84 -0.89 -2.30
N CYS A 86 -6.26 -0.98 -3.57
CA CYS A 86 -5.41 -0.73 -4.73
C CYS A 86 -5.95 0.39 -5.62
N ALA A 87 -5.03 1.13 -6.25
CA ALA A 87 -5.32 2.03 -7.36
C ALA A 87 -4.40 1.72 -8.54
N ALA A 88 -4.86 2.02 -9.76
CA ALA A 88 -4.11 1.73 -10.98
C ALA A 88 -2.89 2.65 -11.17
N THR A 89 -2.93 3.87 -10.61
CA THR A 89 -1.87 4.87 -10.75
C THR A 89 -1.72 5.67 -9.45
N PRO A 90 -0.58 6.34 -9.22
CA PRO A 90 -0.39 7.23 -8.08
C PRO A 90 -1.44 8.34 -8.01
N GLU A 91 -1.83 8.92 -9.14
CA GLU A 91 -2.85 9.98 -9.21
C GLU A 91 -4.20 9.46 -8.71
N ASN A 92 -4.59 8.25 -9.13
CA ASN A 92 -5.81 7.60 -8.64
C ASN A 92 -5.73 7.28 -7.15
N ALA A 93 -4.55 6.89 -6.65
CA ALA A 93 -4.33 6.63 -5.23
C ALA A 93 -4.51 7.91 -4.39
N PHE A 94 -3.91 9.03 -4.82
CA PHE A 94 -4.10 10.31 -4.16
C PHE A 94 -5.57 10.75 -4.19
N CYS A 95 -6.25 10.60 -5.32
CA CYS A 95 -7.69 10.88 -5.43
C CYS A 95 -8.52 10.03 -4.46
N ALA A 96 -8.22 8.75 -4.31
CA ALA A 96 -8.91 7.84 -3.39
C ALA A 96 -8.69 8.21 -1.91
N LEU A 97 -7.53 8.80 -1.59
CA LEU A 97 -7.21 9.30 -0.25
C LEU A 97 -7.75 10.70 0.01
N ARG A 98 -8.30 11.44 -0.97
CA ARG A 98 -8.91 12.73 -0.66
C ARG A 98 -10.06 12.55 0.35
N PRO A 99 -10.21 13.44 1.34
CA PRO A 99 -11.38 13.40 2.20
C PRO A 99 -12.62 13.55 1.33
N ARG A 100 -13.58 12.64 1.51
CA ARG A 100 -14.90 12.80 0.89
C ARG A 100 -15.54 14.00 1.57
N THR A 101 -15.57 15.15 0.90
CA THR A 101 -16.37 16.29 1.34
C THR A 101 -17.83 15.84 1.34
N ALA A 102 -18.35 15.48 2.51
CA ALA A 102 -19.78 15.38 2.73
C ALA A 102 -20.34 16.79 2.52
N HIS A 103 -21.06 17.00 1.41
CA HIS A 103 -22.00 18.11 1.34
C HIS A 103 -23.07 17.82 2.39
N ALA A 104 -22.94 18.43 3.57
CA ALA A 104 -24.06 18.60 4.46
C ALA A 104 -25.03 19.54 3.75
N VAL A 105 -26.03 18.97 3.08
CA VAL A 105 -27.25 19.69 2.72
C VAL A 105 -28.01 19.86 4.04
N THR A 106 -27.81 21.00 4.69
CA THR A 106 -28.67 21.44 5.77
C THR A 106 -29.93 22.01 5.11
N ALA A 107 -31.06 21.34 5.31
CA ALA A 107 -32.39 21.89 5.10
C ALA A 107 -32.93 22.41 6.44
#